data_AF-A0A955YTQ7-F1
#
_entry.id   AF-A0A955YTQ7-F1
#
_cell.length_a   1.000
_cell.length_b   1.000
_cell.length_c   1.000
_cell.angle_alpha   90.00
_cell.angle_beta   90.00
_cell.angle_gamma   90.00
#
_symmetry.space_group_name_H-M   'P 1'
#
loop_
_entity.id
_entity.type
_entity.pdbx_description
1 polymer ?
#
loop_
_entity_poly.entity_id
_entity_poly.type
_entity_poly.pdbx_seq_one_letter_code
_entity_poly.pdbx_strand_id
1 'polypeptide(L)'
;VDPGEEPRAAAIRELVEETGYEPLDVRELAVASAAGNSSTRQFHIYGARGARKVGEPVDLHEAAGLRWMPRSELQDALMAGEFREAASLLAGLMADASGLFDPI
;
A
#
# COMPACT_ATOMS: atom_id res chain seq x y z
N VAL A 1 12.19 3.45 2.74
CA VAL A 1 12.53 3.43 4.17
C VAL A 1 13.86 4.11 4.31
N ASP A 2 13.86 5.24 5.00
CA ASP A 2 15.08 6.00 5.23
C ASP A 2 16.01 5.29 6.23
N PRO A 3 17.32 5.60 6.22
CA PRO A 3 18.26 4.97 7.15
C PRO A 3 17.83 5.12 8.62
N GLY A 4 17.54 3.98 9.27
CA GLY A 4 17.10 3.94 10.68
C GLY A 4 15.60 4.14 10.90
N GLU A 5 14.81 4.27 9.83
CA GLU A 5 13.36 4.34 9.90
C GLU A 5 12.74 2.94 9.99
N GLU A 6 11.73 2.76 10.86
CA GLU A 6 10.97 1.51 10.93
C GLU A 6 10.03 1.40 9.71
N PRO A 7 9.89 0.22 9.06
CA PRO A 7 9.07 0.07 7.85
C PRO A 7 7.62 0.53 8.00
N ARG A 8 7.02 0.32 9.18
CA ARG A 8 5.66 0.82 9.48
C ARG A 8 5.60 2.34 9.54
N ALA A 9 6.63 3.00 10.09
CA ALA A 9 6.70 4.45 10.17
C ALA A 9 6.86 5.03 8.76
N ALA A 10 7.73 4.44 7.94
CA ALA A 10 7.88 4.78 6.53
C ALA A 10 6.54 4.67 5.80
N ALA A 11 5.85 3.52 5.90
CA ALA A 11 4.57 3.32 5.21
C ALA A 11 3.49 4.35 5.57
N ILE A 12 3.45 4.83 6.82
CA ILE A 12 2.53 5.89 7.25
C ILE A 12 2.95 7.23 6.68
N ARG A 13 4.25 7.57 6.73
CA ARG A 13 4.80 8.80 6.16
C ARG A 13 4.55 8.88 4.66
N GLU A 14 4.95 7.85 3.91
CA GLU A 14 4.76 7.79 2.44
C GLU A 14 3.27 7.91 2.08
N LEU A 15 2.37 7.21 2.81
CA LEU A 15 0.92 7.33 2.56
C LEU A 15 0.44 8.78 2.71
N VAL A 16 0.92 9.52 3.70
CA VAL A 16 0.56 10.94 3.87
C VAL A 16 1.21 11.81 2.80
N GLU A 17 2.48 11.57 2.47
CA GLU A 17 3.23 12.37 1.50
C GLU A 17 2.70 12.21 0.07
N GLU A 18 2.35 10.99 -0.33
CA GLU A 18 1.87 10.67 -1.68
C GLU A 18 0.36 10.89 -1.87
N THR A 19 -0.43 10.80 -0.79
CA THR A 19 -1.90 10.81 -0.91
C THR A 19 -2.59 11.92 -0.11
N GLY A 20 -1.93 12.47 0.91
CA GLY A 20 -2.53 13.41 1.86
C GLY A 20 -3.47 12.77 2.88
N TYR A 21 -3.51 11.43 2.99
CA TYR A 21 -4.35 10.69 3.93
C TYR A 21 -3.56 10.11 5.09
N GLU A 22 -3.99 10.41 6.31
CA GLU A 22 -3.43 9.84 7.53
C GLU A 22 -4.32 8.68 8.02
N PRO A 23 -3.77 7.47 8.24
CA PRO A 23 -4.55 6.30 8.65
C PRO A 23 -4.83 6.30 10.15
N LEU A 24 -5.99 5.75 10.56
CA LEU A 24 -6.31 5.53 11.97
C LEU A 24 -5.73 4.21 12.48
N ASP A 25 -5.81 3.16 11.66
CA ASP A 25 -5.28 1.84 11.96
C ASP A 25 -4.39 1.36 10.81
N VAL A 26 -3.25 0.75 11.15
CA VAL A 26 -2.27 0.23 10.20
C VAL A 26 -1.71 -1.08 10.74
N ARG A 27 -1.82 -2.12 9.91
CA ARG A 27 -1.33 -3.47 10.19
C ARG A 27 -0.47 -4.01 9.05
N GLU A 28 0.52 -4.81 9.38
CA GLU A 28 1.32 -5.52 8.37
C GLU A 28 0.49 -6.65 7.74
N LEU A 29 0.51 -6.73 6.42
CA LEU A 29 -0.17 -7.78 5.65
C LEU A 29 0.81 -8.83 5.14
N ALA A 30 1.99 -8.40 4.67
CA ALA A 30 3.02 -9.28 4.14
C ALA A 30 4.40 -8.63 4.14
N VAL A 31 5.43 -9.46 4.15
CA VAL A 31 6.81 -9.08 3.79
C VAL A 31 7.28 -10.04 2.70
N ALA A 32 7.79 -9.50 1.60
CA ALA A 32 8.23 -10.31 0.46
C ALA A 32 9.54 -9.78 -0.15
N SER A 33 10.42 -10.67 -0.60
CA SER A 33 11.63 -10.27 -1.32
C SER A 33 11.27 -9.68 -2.69
N ALA A 34 11.81 -8.51 -3.01
CA ALA A 34 11.58 -7.86 -4.30
C ALA A 34 12.28 -8.59 -5.46
N ALA A 35 13.51 -9.06 -5.22
CA ALA A 35 14.28 -9.85 -6.17
C ALA A 35 15.24 -10.78 -5.41
N GLY A 36 14.71 -11.76 -4.68
CA GLY A 36 15.48 -12.54 -3.69
C GLY A 36 16.71 -13.32 -4.21
N ASN A 37 16.86 -13.47 -5.54
CA ASN A 37 18.03 -14.09 -6.16
C ASN A 37 19.18 -13.12 -6.45
N SER A 38 18.94 -11.81 -6.39
CA SER A 38 19.87 -10.77 -6.87
C SER A 38 19.88 -9.52 -5.98
N SER A 39 18.93 -9.40 -5.06
CA SER A 39 18.77 -8.27 -4.15
C SER A 39 18.26 -8.75 -2.80
N THR A 40 18.74 -8.08 -1.75
CA THR A 40 18.22 -8.21 -0.39
C THR A 40 17.01 -7.30 -0.13
N ARG A 41 16.57 -6.52 -1.13
CA ARG A 41 15.43 -5.60 -1.00
C ARG A 41 14.16 -6.38 -0.68
N GLN A 42 13.39 -5.86 0.26
CA GLN A 42 12.10 -6.38 0.67
C GLN A 42 11.00 -5.35 0.41
N PHE A 43 9.82 -5.84 0.10
CA PHE A 43 8.56 -5.09 0.16
C PHE A 43 7.89 -5.40 1.49
N HIS A 44 7.64 -4.36 2.28
CA HIS A 44 6.79 -4.43 3.47
C HIS A 44 5.43 -3.87 3.10
N ILE A 45 4.40 -4.69 3.15
CA ILE A 45 3.05 -4.36 2.70
C ILE A 45 2.17 -4.13 3.92
N TYR A 46 1.59 -2.94 4.02
CA TYR A 46 0.70 -2.55 5.11
C TYR A 46 -0.72 -2.29 4.59
N GLY A 47 -1.71 -2.66 5.40
CA GLY A 47 -3.11 -2.32 5.20
C GLY A 47 -3.49 -1.19 6.15
N ALA A 48 -4.08 -0.13 5.60
CA ALA A 48 -4.50 1.06 6.32
C ALA A 48 -6.03 1.18 6.36
N ARG A 49 -6.58 1.61 7.50
CA ARG A 49 -8.02 1.80 7.71
C ARG A 49 -8.33 3.12 8.37
N GLY A 50 -9.56 3.61 8.14
CA GLY A 50 -10.06 4.85 8.76
C GLY A 50 -9.27 6.10 8.37
N ALA A 51 -8.71 6.12 7.16
CA ALA A 51 -7.83 7.19 6.75
C ALA A 51 -8.59 8.51 6.53
N ARG A 52 -8.03 9.61 7.05
CA ARG A 52 -8.60 10.96 6.99
C ARG A 52 -7.70 11.86 6.14
N LYS A 53 -8.29 12.72 5.31
CA LYS A 53 -7.52 13.72 4.55
C LYS A 53 -6.96 14.76 5.52
N VAL A 54 -5.63 14.94 5.52
CA VAL A 54 -4.91 15.90 6.36
C VAL A 54 -4.18 16.96 5.54
N GLY A 55 -4.05 16.77 4.24
CA GLY A 55 -3.42 17.72 3.33
C GLY A 55 -3.56 17.31 1.87
N GLU A 56 -2.89 18.05 0.99
CA GLU A 56 -2.64 17.60 -0.39
C GLU A 56 -1.33 16.81 -0.44
N PRO A 57 -1.17 15.88 -1.41
CA PRO A 57 0.11 15.22 -1.66
C PRO A 57 1.24 16.23 -1.82
N VAL A 58 2.38 15.93 -1.21
CA VAL A 58 3.62 16.71 -1.31
C VAL A 58 4.68 16.00 -2.15
N ASP A 59 4.57 14.68 -2.29
CA ASP A 59 5.33 13.90 -3.28
C ASP A 59 4.43 13.50 -4.45
N LEU A 60 4.81 13.91 -5.65
CA LEU A 60 4.11 13.65 -6.91
C LEU A 60 4.97 12.88 -7.91
N HIS A 61 6.20 12.50 -7.55
CA HIS A 61 7.08 11.77 -8.47
C HIS A 61 6.65 10.32 -8.64
N GLU A 62 6.14 9.71 -7.58
CA GLU A 62 5.80 8.27 -7.57
C GLU A 62 4.31 8.01 -7.85
N ALA A 63 3.46 9.03 -7.78
CA ALA A 63 2.02 8.94 -8.07
C ALA A 63 1.55 10.01 -9.07
N ALA A 64 0.99 9.57 -10.21
CA ALA A 64 0.37 10.47 -11.19
C ALA A 64 -1.02 11.00 -10.74
N GLY A 65 -1.62 10.38 -9.72
CA GLY A 65 -2.91 10.76 -9.16
C GLY A 65 -3.52 9.68 -8.29
N LEU A 66 -4.60 10.03 -7.60
CA LEU A 66 -5.35 9.12 -6.73
C LEU A 66 -6.64 8.66 -7.41
N ARG A 67 -6.90 7.35 -7.32
CA ARG A 67 -8.16 6.75 -7.78
C ARG A 67 -8.72 5.86 -6.70
N TRP A 68 -9.98 6.09 -6.36
CA TRP A 68 -10.76 5.19 -5.52
C TRP A 68 -11.36 4.06 -6.37
N MET A 69 -11.36 2.86 -5.81
CA MET A 69 -12.00 1.67 -6.41
C MET A 69 -12.83 0.97 -5.33
N PRO A 70 -14.07 0.55 -5.64
CA PRO A 70 -14.84 -0.29 -4.73
C PRO A 70 -14.21 -1.68 -4.61
N ARG A 71 -14.27 -2.28 -3.42
CA ARG A 71 -13.74 -3.64 -3.18
C ARG A 71 -14.23 -4.66 -4.22
N SER A 72 -15.48 -4.55 -4.66
CA SER A 72 -16.08 -5.45 -5.64
C SER A 72 -15.36 -5.49 -6.99
N GLU A 73 -14.62 -4.44 -7.35
CA GLU A 73 -13.85 -4.37 -8.60
C GLU A 73 -12.40 -4.87 -8.44
N LEU A 74 -11.92 -5.04 -7.20
CA LEU A 74 -10.51 -5.33 -6.94
C LEU A 74 -10.07 -6.65 -7.57
N GLN A 75 -10.86 -7.72 -7.41
CA GLN A 75 -10.51 -9.03 -7.96
C GLN A 75 -10.42 -9.00 -9.48
N ASP A 76 -11.39 -8.36 -10.15
CA ASP A 76 -11.40 -8.23 -11.60
C ASP A 76 -10.19 -7.43 -12.10
N ALA A 77 -9.85 -6.32 -11.43
CA ALA A 77 -8.69 -5.50 -11.78
C ALA A 77 -7.35 -6.24 -11.57
N LEU A 78 -7.23 -7.06 -10.51
CA LEU A 78 -6.06 -7.91 -10.28
C LEU A 78 -5.91 -8.95 -11.40
N MET A 79 -7.00 -9.62 -11.77
CA MET A 79 -7.01 -10.64 -12.82
C MET A 79 -6.81 -10.07 -14.23
N ALA A 80 -7.28 -8.84 -14.47
CA ALA A 80 -7.08 -8.11 -15.73
C ALA A 80 -5.64 -7.60 -15.91
N GLY A 81 -4.78 -7.70 -14.89
CA GLY A 81 -3.39 -7.25 -14.96
C GLY A 81 -3.23 -5.73 -14.91
N GLU A 82 -4.17 -5.02 -14.28
CA GLU A 82 -4.05 -3.57 -14.05
C GLU A 82 -2.91 -3.24 -13.07
N PHE A 83 -2.64 -4.14 -12.13
CA PHE A 83 -1.54 -4.04 -11.17
C PHE A 83 -0.28 -4.73 -11.72
N ARG A 84 0.52 -3.97 -12.47
CA ARG A 84 1.73 -4.51 -13.14
C ARG A 84 2.95 -4.61 -12.23
N GLU A 85 2.98 -3.81 -11.17
CA GLU A 85 4.07 -3.84 -10.21
C GLU A 85 3.82 -4.91 -9.15
N ALA A 86 4.83 -5.74 -8.88
CA ALA A 86 4.69 -6.90 -8.00
C ALA A 86 4.23 -6.52 -6.58
N ALA A 87 4.69 -5.37 -6.07
CA ALA A 87 4.29 -4.87 -4.76
C ALA A 87 2.79 -4.51 -4.71
N SER A 88 2.27 -3.81 -5.73
CA SER A 88 0.85 -3.44 -5.80
C SER A 88 -0.07 -4.65 -6.01
N LEU A 89 0.36 -5.61 -6.85
CA LEU A 89 -0.36 -6.87 -7.03
C LEU A 89 -0.44 -7.66 -5.72
N LEU A 90 0.69 -7.80 -5.01
CA LEU A 90 0.73 -8.45 -3.70
C LEU A 90 -0.13 -7.70 -2.68
N ALA A 91 -0.09 -6.37 -2.66
CA ALA A 91 -0.92 -5.56 -1.78
C ALA A 91 -2.41 -5.80 -1.99
N GLY A 92 -2.88 -5.81 -3.25
CA GLY A 92 -4.28 -6.11 -3.57
C GLY A 92 -4.70 -7.52 -3.14
N LEU A 93 -3.88 -8.53 -3.45
CA LEU A 93 -4.14 -9.92 -3.06
C LEU A 93 -4.20 -10.09 -1.53
N MET A 94 -3.24 -9.53 -0.81
CA MET A 94 -3.20 -9.64 0.65
C MET A 94 -4.31 -8.81 1.32
N ALA A 95 -4.68 -7.66 0.77
CA ALA A 95 -5.80 -6.87 1.27
C ALA A 95 -7.12 -7.67 1.18
N ASP A 96 -7.38 -8.32 0.05
CA ASP A 96 -8.59 -9.12 -0.14
C ASP A 96 -8.61 -10.38 0.74
N ALA A 97 -7.46 -11.06 0.89
CA ALA A 97 -7.34 -12.28 1.68
C ALA A 97 -7.28 -12.06 3.19
N SER A 98 -6.91 -10.87 3.67
CA SER A 98 -6.65 -10.61 5.10
C SER A 98 -7.87 -10.15 5.91
N GLY A 99 -9.04 -9.99 5.28
CA GLY A 99 -10.21 -9.38 5.92
C GLY A 99 -10.01 -7.88 6.21
N LEU A 100 -9.12 -7.19 5.47
CA LEU A 100 -8.84 -5.76 5.69
C LEU A 100 -10.09 -4.90 5.55
N PHE A 101 -11.00 -5.34 4.68
CA PHE A 101 -12.23 -4.65 4.36
C PHE A 101 -13.43 -5.10 5.21
N ASP A 102 -13.24 -5.99 6.19
CA ASP A 102 -14.31 -6.43 7.08
C ASP A 102 -14.68 -5.29 8.05
N PRO A 103 -15.94 -5.14 8.49
CA PRO A 103 -16.34 -4.07 9.42
C PRO A 103 -15.47 -4.02 10.70
N ILE A 104 -15.28 -2.82 11.25
CA ILE A 104 -14.66 -2.61 12.59
C ILE A 104 -15.72 -2.86 13.66
#